data_AF-A0A2G9M719-F1
#
_entry.id   AF-A0A2G9M719-F1
#
_cell.length_a   1.000
_cell.length_b   1.000
_cell.length_c   1.000
_cell.angle_alpha   90.00
_cell.angle_beta   90.00
_cell.angle_gamma   90.00
#
_symmetry.space_group_name_H-M   'P 1'
#
loop_
_entity.id
_entity.type
_entity.pdbx_description
1 polymer ?
#
loop_
_entity_poly.entity_id
_entity_poly.type
_entity_poly.pdbx_seq_one_letter_code
_entity_poly.pdbx_strand_id
1 'polypeptide(L)'
;MLLKKEGYPEDDELVLCSVTGVNPHSVFCTLDEYGGKTGMIHISEVAPGRIRNIREFVQEGKKIVCKVLKISQERGHIDLSLRRVNESIKRKKLNEIKQEQLAEKIIEQAAKQLNTKTEELYQKIAQKIIPDYGTIFPAFEEVVNDSSNLEEYLDKKTADVITDLIKSRIKPPEVHITGKFTMTSYASDGAEQIKNALAEAKNTDIKYLGAGTYHLQIIAEDYKTAEKLLKEAVEPVLAYAEKHQVQASWQRAEE
;
A
#
# COMPACT_ATOMS: atom_id res chain seq x y z
N MET A 1 17.19 4.25 5.04
CA MET A 1 16.15 3.87 6.00
C MET A 1 16.71 4.13 7.36
N LEU A 2 16.05 5.02 8.09
CA LEU A 2 16.38 5.38 9.46
C LEU A 2 15.89 4.32 10.47
N LEU A 3 14.95 3.45 10.06
CA LEU A 3 14.65 2.22 10.79
C LEU A 3 15.85 1.27 10.66
N LYS A 4 16.74 1.32 11.65
CA LYS A 4 17.69 0.24 11.92
C LYS A 4 17.15 -0.55 13.10
N LYS A 5 16.61 -1.73 12.83
CA LYS A 5 16.26 -2.67 13.90
C LYS A 5 17.56 -3.07 14.61
N GLU A 6 17.56 -3.01 15.93
CA GLU A 6 18.68 -3.47 16.74
C GLU A 6 18.66 -5.00 16.85
N GLY A 7 19.83 -5.63 16.95
CA GLY A 7 19.95 -7.08 17.10
C GLY A 7 19.99 -7.84 15.78
N TYR A 8 19.55 -9.10 15.82
CA TYR A 8 19.47 -10.00 14.67
C TYR A 8 18.00 -10.16 14.25
N PRO A 9 17.73 -10.47 12.98
CA PRO A 9 16.39 -10.82 12.56
C PRO A 9 15.87 -12.06 13.28
N GLU A 10 14.59 -12.36 13.11
CA GLU A 10 14.02 -13.64 13.54
C GLU A 10 14.14 -14.69 12.43
N ASP A 11 14.12 -15.97 12.82
CA ASP A 11 14.00 -17.06 11.86
C ASP A 11 12.70 -16.90 11.06
N ASP A 12 12.75 -17.19 9.76
CA ASP A 12 11.65 -17.01 8.82
C ASP A 12 11.20 -15.56 8.53
N GLU A 13 11.84 -14.54 9.09
CA GLU A 13 11.56 -13.13 8.79
C GLU A 13 11.91 -12.77 7.33
N LEU A 14 11.14 -11.85 6.74
CA LEU A 14 11.42 -11.28 5.42
C LEU A 14 12.21 -9.98 5.57
N VAL A 15 13.36 -9.92 4.90
CA VAL A 15 14.29 -8.80 5.00
C VAL A 15 14.65 -8.26 3.62
N LEU A 16 14.85 -6.95 3.53
CA LEU A 16 15.42 -6.29 2.36
C LEU A 16 16.94 -6.33 2.42
N CYS A 17 17.53 -6.93 1.39
CA CYS A 17 18.97 -7.08 1.27
C CYS A 17 19.50 -6.36 0.03
N SER A 18 20.65 -5.72 0.17
CA SER A 18 21.43 -5.16 -0.95
C SER A 18 22.54 -6.13 -1.32
N VAL A 19 22.59 -6.56 -2.59
CA VAL A 19 23.59 -7.53 -3.06
C VAL A 19 24.95 -6.86 -3.14
N THR A 20 25.94 -7.39 -2.42
CA THR A 20 27.31 -6.85 -2.40
C THR A 20 28.26 -7.61 -3.30
N GLY A 21 28.06 -8.93 -3.48
CA GLY A 21 28.92 -9.75 -4.33
C GLY A 21 28.26 -11.05 -4.77
N VAL A 22 28.53 -11.46 -6.01
CA VAL A 22 27.96 -12.68 -6.59
C VAL A 22 29.07 -13.66 -6.96
N ASN A 23 29.20 -14.74 -6.18
CA ASN A 23 30.09 -15.86 -6.46
C ASN A 23 29.35 -17.01 -7.16
N PRO A 24 30.06 -17.97 -7.79
CA PRO A 24 29.42 -19.08 -8.49
C PRO A 24 28.51 -19.96 -7.61
N HIS A 25 28.83 -20.10 -6.31
CA HIS A 25 28.10 -20.97 -5.37
C HIS A 25 27.41 -20.24 -4.22
N SER A 26 27.66 -18.93 -4.07
CA SER A 26 27.10 -18.12 -2.99
C SER A 26 26.86 -16.69 -3.46
N VAL A 27 25.84 -16.05 -2.88
CA VAL A 27 25.60 -14.62 -3.04
C VAL A 27 25.75 -13.97 -1.68
N PHE A 28 26.51 -12.89 -1.62
CA PHE A 28 26.64 -12.06 -0.42
C PHE A 28 25.77 -10.82 -0.55
N CYS A 29 25.12 -10.46 0.54
CA CYS A 29 24.27 -9.30 0.62
C CYS A 29 24.30 -8.70 2.03
N THR A 30 23.91 -7.44 2.16
CA THR A 30 23.79 -6.75 3.44
C THR A 30 22.33 -6.47 3.73
N LEU A 31 21.89 -6.71 4.97
CA LEU A 31 20.53 -6.43 5.41
C LEU A 31 20.39 -4.93 5.69
N ASP A 32 19.60 -4.23 4.89
CA ASP A 32 19.41 -2.77 5.00
C ASP A 32 18.69 -2.41 6.32
N GLU A 33 17.77 -3.26 6.77
CA GLU A 33 16.96 -3.07 7.99
C GLU A 33 17.74 -3.32 9.30
N TYR A 34 18.83 -4.10 9.25
CA TYR A 34 19.60 -4.54 10.42
C TYR A 34 21.01 -3.93 10.45
N GLY A 35 21.12 -2.65 10.09
CA GLY A 35 22.39 -1.92 10.16
C GLY A 35 23.49 -2.45 9.24
N GLY A 36 23.13 -3.12 8.13
CA GLY A 36 24.09 -3.62 7.15
C GLY A 36 24.77 -4.93 7.53
N LYS A 37 24.19 -5.73 8.45
CA LYS A 37 24.70 -7.07 8.76
C LYS A 37 24.83 -7.94 7.50
N THR A 38 25.84 -8.80 7.49
CA THR A 38 26.17 -9.64 6.33
C THR A 38 25.29 -10.87 6.28
N GLY A 39 24.60 -11.05 5.16
CA GLY A 39 23.83 -12.24 4.80
C GLY A 39 24.44 -13.00 3.61
N MET A 40 24.25 -14.31 3.61
CA MET A 40 24.69 -15.20 2.53
C MET A 40 23.50 -16.01 2.00
N ILE A 41 23.38 -16.09 0.69
CA ILE A 41 22.42 -16.97 0.01
C ILE A 41 23.20 -18.08 -0.65
N HIS A 42 22.91 -19.33 -0.28
CA HIS A 42 23.46 -20.48 -0.97
C HIS A 42 22.82 -20.64 -2.36
N ILE A 43 23.57 -21.14 -3.35
CA ILE A 43 23.05 -21.32 -4.73
C ILE A 43 21.73 -22.09 -4.78
N SER A 44 21.55 -23.11 -3.95
CA SER A 44 20.32 -23.91 -3.87
C SER A 44 19.09 -23.14 -3.36
N GLU A 45 19.32 -21.98 -2.75
CA GLU A 45 18.30 -21.10 -2.18
C GLU A 45 18.11 -19.82 -3.02
N VAL A 46 18.76 -19.70 -4.19
CA VAL A 46 18.56 -18.57 -5.11
C VAL A 46 17.29 -18.74 -5.95
N ALA A 47 17.05 -19.92 -6.51
CA ALA A 47 15.92 -20.19 -7.41
C ALA A 47 15.49 -21.67 -7.33
N PRO A 48 14.24 -21.99 -7.74
CA PRO A 48 13.83 -23.38 -7.89
C PRO A 48 14.52 -24.02 -9.12
N GLY A 49 15.03 -25.24 -8.95
CA GLY A 49 15.66 -26.01 -10.03
C GLY A 49 17.18 -25.83 -10.14
N ARG A 50 17.77 -26.34 -11.23
CA ARG A 50 19.23 -26.30 -11.46
C ARG A 50 19.64 -24.98 -12.09
N ILE A 51 20.44 -24.21 -11.38
CA ILE A 51 20.97 -22.92 -11.84
C ILE A 51 22.25 -23.16 -12.65
N ARG A 52 22.26 -22.72 -13.92
CA ARG A 52 23.47 -22.71 -14.76
C ARG A 52 24.28 -21.43 -14.57
N ASN A 53 23.59 -20.29 -14.46
CA ASN A 53 24.21 -18.99 -14.29
C ASN A 53 23.46 -18.19 -13.21
N ILE A 54 24.14 -17.95 -12.08
CA ILE A 54 23.55 -17.24 -10.93
C ILE A 54 23.29 -15.75 -11.24
N ARG A 55 24.05 -15.17 -12.19
CA ARG A 55 23.95 -13.75 -12.58
C ARG A 55 22.65 -13.41 -13.31
N GLU A 56 21.91 -14.40 -13.78
CA GLU A 56 20.58 -14.23 -14.36
C GLU A 56 19.53 -13.91 -13.28
N PHE A 57 19.74 -14.40 -12.06
CA PHE A 57 18.80 -14.26 -10.94
C PHE A 57 19.16 -13.09 -10.04
N VAL A 58 20.45 -12.81 -9.86
CA VAL A 58 20.93 -11.80 -8.92
C VAL A 58 22.06 -10.97 -9.55
N GLN A 59 22.02 -9.66 -9.32
CA GLN A 59 23.05 -8.73 -9.78
C GLN A 59 23.56 -7.89 -8.61
N GLU A 60 24.85 -7.60 -8.62
CA GLU A 60 25.51 -6.74 -7.64
C GLU A 60 24.87 -5.35 -7.63
N GLY A 61 24.71 -4.77 -6.44
CA GLY A 61 24.07 -3.48 -6.23
C GLY A 61 22.54 -3.47 -6.27
N LYS A 62 21.88 -4.58 -6.66
CA LYS A 62 20.41 -4.66 -6.63
C LYS A 62 19.89 -4.96 -5.23
N LYS A 63 18.70 -4.44 -4.94
CA LYS A 63 17.94 -4.78 -3.73
C LYS A 63 17.02 -5.96 -4.01
N ILE A 64 17.05 -6.95 -3.13
CA ILE A 64 16.25 -8.16 -3.18
C ILE A 64 15.58 -8.40 -1.83
N VAL A 65 14.41 -9.03 -1.83
CA VAL A 65 13.74 -9.47 -0.60
C VAL A 65 14.08 -10.93 -0.39
N CYS A 66 14.59 -11.26 0.78
CA CYS A 66 14.97 -12.62 1.15
C CYS A 66 14.31 -13.04 2.44
N LYS A 67 14.09 -14.35 2.60
CA LYS A 67 13.65 -14.95 3.86
C LYS A 67 14.87 -15.39 4.67
N VAL A 68 14.88 -15.10 5.96
CA VAL A 68 15.90 -15.59 6.90
C VAL A 68 15.66 -17.07 7.16
N LEU A 69 16.69 -17.89 6.99
CA LEU A 69 16.63 -19.32 7.25
C LEU A 69 17.21 -19.69 8.60
N LYS A 70 18.39 -19.15 8.89
CA LYS A 70 19.15 -19.48 10.09
C LYS A 70 20.11 -18.37 10.41
N ILE A 71 20.31 -18.14 11.70
CA ILE A 71 21.21 -17.11 12.21
C ILE A 71 22.33 -17.78 13.00
N SER A 72 23.56 -17.51 12.60
CA SER A 72 24.76 -17.93 13.33
C SER A 72 25.28 -16.76 14.15
N GLN A 73 24.76 -16.58 15.36
CA GLN A 73 25.12 -15.47 16.25
C GLN A 73 26.62 -15.44 16.58
N GLU A 74 27.27 -16.60 16.73
CA GLU A 74 28.71 -16.70 17.02
C GLU A 74 29.59 -16.08 15.93
N ARG A 75 29.17 -16.19 14.66
CA ARG A 75 29.94 -15.71 13.50
C ARG A 75 29.35 -14.44 12.87
N GLY A 76 28.18 -14.00 13.36
CA GLY A 76 27.43 -12.88 12.79
C GLY A 76 26.98 -13.10 11.35
N HIS A 77 26.81 -14.35 10.91
CA HIS A 77 26.35 -14.68 9.56
C HIS A 77 24.87 -15.07 9.57
N ILE A 78 24.16 -14.62 8.53
CA ILE A 78 22.73 -14.87 8.35
C ILE A 78 22.54 -15.64 7.04
N ASP A 79 21.99 -16.85 7.12
CA ASP A 79 21.64 -17.64 5.95
C ASP A 79 20.28 -17.18 5.42
N LEU A 80 20.23 -16.87 4.14
CA LEU A 80 19.08 -16.27 3.47
C LEU A 80 18.60 -17.14 2.31
N SER A 81 17.31 -17.01 1.99
CA SER A 81 16.68 -17.65 0.83
C SER A 81 15.94 -16.64 -0.03
N LEU A 82 16.26 -16.63 -1.33
CA LEU A 82 15.48 -15.92 -2.34
C LEU A 82 14.36 -16.82 -2.89
N ARG A 83 14.59 -18.13 -2.95
CA ARG A 83 13.66 -19.13 -3.49
C ARG A 83 12.33 -19.19 -2.73
N ARG A 84 12.35 -18.97 -1.42
CA ARG A 84 11.15 -19.07 -0.55
C ARG A 84 10.27 -17.81 -0.57
N VAL A 85 10.63 -16.81 -1.37
CA VAL A 85 9.89 -15.55 -1.48
C VAL A 85 9.09 -15.53 -2.77
N ASN A 86 7.78 -15.78 -2.66
CA ASN A 86 6.86 -15.68 -3.80
C ASN A 86 6.57 -14.21 -4.17
N GLU A 87 6.04 -13.95 -5.36
CA GLU A 87 5.73 -12.58 -5.80
C GLU A 87 4.78 -11.84 -4.85
N SER A 88 3.74 -12.50 -4.35
CA SER A 88 2.80 -11.89 -3.39
C SER A 88 3.50 -11.46 -2.10
N ILE A 89 4.35 -12.35 -1.56
CA ILE A 89 5.14 -12.10 -0.35
C ILE A 89 6.13 -10.94 -0.57
N LYS A 90 6.83 -10.97 -1.70
CA LYS A 90 7.75 -9.89 -2.12
C LYS A 90 7.03 -8.55 -2.21
N ARG A 91 5.86 -8.51 -2.87
CA ARG A 91 5.06 -7.29 -3.02
C ARG A 91 4.63 -6.76 -1.65
N LYS A 92 4.17 -7.63 -0.75
CA LYS A 92 3.79 -7.25 0.62
C LYS A 92 4.95 -6.59 1.37
N LYS A 93 6.12 -7.24 1.43
CA LYS A 93 7.28 -6.67 2.13
C LYS A 93 7.79 -5.38 1.47
N LEU A 94 7.80 -5.30 0.14
CA LEU A 94 8.17 -4.07 -0.57
C LEU A 94 7.19 -2.92 -0.29
N ASN A 95 5.90 -3.21 -0.11
CA ASN A 95 4.91 -2.19 0.25
C ASN A 95 5.12 -1.70 1.67
N GLU A 96 5.34 -2.60 2.64
CA GLU A 96 5.69 -2.26 4.03
C GLU A 96 6.92 -1.33 4.09
N ILE A 97 7.97 -1.66 3.33
CA ILE A 97 9.19 -0.84 3.23
C ILE A 97 8.90 0.54 2.64
N LYS A 98 8.04 0.64 1.62
CA LYS A 98 7.65 1.93 1.02
C LYS A 98 6.83 2.77 2.00
N GLN A 99 5.94 2.13 2.75
CA GLN A 99 5.13 2.74 3.80
C GLN A 99 6.03 3.32 4.91
N GLU A 100 7.00 2.55 5.39
CA GLU A 100 7.96 3.02 6.38
C GLU A 100 8.85 4.17 5.85
N GLN A 101 9.27 4.12 4.58
CA GLN A 101 9.94 5.27 3.94
C GLN A 101 9.04 6.50 3.82
N LEU A 102 7.73 6.32 3.69
CA LEU A 102 6.77 7.41 3.68
C LEU A 102 6.69 8.06 5.06
N ALA A 103 6.58 7.24 6.11
CA ALA A 103 6.58 7.67 7.50
C ALA A 103 7.88 8.41 7.86
N GLU A 104 9.03 7.87 7.45
CA GLU A 104 10.36 8.49 7.64
C GLU A 104 10.41 9.90 7.03
N LYS A 105 9.88 10.07 5.81
CA LYS A 105 9.82 11.39 5.15
C LYS A 105 8.88 12.37 5.86
N ILE A 106 7.76 11.89 6.41
CA ILE A 106 6.84 12.71 7.20
C ILE A 106 7.54 13.19 8.47
N ILE A 107 8.23 12.29 9.17
CA ILE A 107 9.01 12.62 10.37
C ILE A 107 10.15 13.59 10.02
N GLU A 108 10.84 13.41 8.90
CA GLU A 108 11.88 14.33 8.42
C GLU A 108 11.32 15.74 8.19
N GLN A 109 10.12 15.83 7.61
CA GLN A 109 9.45 17.11 7.40
C GLN A 109 8.99 17.75 8.71
N ALA A 110 8.44 16.95 9.64
CA ALA A 110 8.08 17.40 10.98
C ALA A 110 9.30 17.92 11.75
N ALA A 111 10.43 17.20 11.68
CA ALA A 111 11.69 17.59 12.32
C ALA A 111 12.20 18.95 11.80
N LYS A 112 12.08 19.20 10.49
CA LYS A 112 12.42 20.51 9.89
C LYS A 112 11.54 21.65 10.39
N GLN A 113 10.24 21.40 10.58
CA GLN A 113 9.31 22.41 11.10
C GLN A 113 9.52 22.69 12.60
N LEU A 114 9.86 21.66 13.37
CA LEU A 114 10.12 21.75 14.80
C LEU A 114 11.55 22.17 15.15
N ASN A 115 12.43 22.31 14.15
CA ASN A 115 13.85 22.63 14.28
C ASN A 115 14.61 21.66 15.21
N THR A 116 14.28 20.37 15.11
CA THR A 116 14.89 19.26 15.88
C THR A 116 15.65 18.31 14.97
N LYS A 117 16.58 17.51 15.51
CA LYS A 117 17.24 16.47 14.71
C LYS A 117 16.26 15.34 14.35
N THR A 118 16.28 14.91 13.10
CA THR A 118 15.43 13.81 12.59
C THR A 118 15.63 12.51 13.36
N GLU A 119 16.88 12.17 13.72
CA GLU A 119 17.20 10.94 14.47
C GLU A 119 16.60 10.95 15.89
N GLU A 120 16.70 12.08 16.59
CA GLU A 120 16.17 12.23 17.95
C GLU A 120 14.63 12.18 17.96
N LEU A 121 13.99 12.83 16.97
CA LEU A 121 12.54 12.78 16.83
C LEU A 121 12.05 11.37 16.47
N TYR A 122 12.74 10.71 15.53
CA TYR A 122 12.42 9.34 15.13
C TYR A 122 12.53 8.38 16.31
N GLN A 123 13.60 8.46 17.12
CA GLN A 123 13.77 7.61 18.30
C GLN A 123 12.67 7.83 19.34
N LYS A 124 12.27 9.08 19.60
CA LYS A 124 11.17 9.39 20.53
C LYS A 124 9.84 8.80 20.08
N ILE A 125 9.55 8.89 18.78
CA ILE A 125 8.33 8.34 18.18
C ILE A 125 8.40 6.81 18.22
N ALA A 126 9.52 6.24 17.78
CA ALA A 126 9.75 4.81 17.73
C ALA A 126 9.59 4.14 19.11
N GLN A 127 10.18 4.69 20.16
CA GLN A 127 10.09 4.13 21.52
C GLN A 127 8.66 4.04 22.06
N LYS A 128 7.76 4.91 21.58
CA LYS A 128 6.38 4.99 22.07
C LYS A 128 5.37 4.27 21.17
N ILE A 129 5.60 4.27 19.85
CA ILE A 129 4.67 3.69 18.87
C ILE A 129 4.99 2.22 18.56
N ILE A 130 6.27 1.83 18.48
CA ILE A 130 6.67 0.46 18.13
C ILE A 130 6.12 -0.60 19.10
N PRO A 131 6.03 -0.38 20.43
CA PRO A 131 5.48 -1.37 21.34
C PRO A 131 4.03 -1.78 21.03
N ASP A 132 3.20 -0.84 20.58
CA ASP A 132 1.77 -1.07 20.36
C ASP A 132 1.46 -1.49 18.91
N TYR A 133 2.21 -0.94 17.94
CA TYR A 133 1.92 -1.10 16.52
C TYR A 133 2.96 -1.93 15.74
N GLY A 134 4.09 -2.24 16.34
CA GLY A 134 5.23 -2.92 15.70
C GLY A 134 6.02 -2.04 14.74
N THR A 135 5.36 -1.24 13.90
CA THR A 135 6.00 -0.23 13.04
C THR A 135 5.29 1.13 13.14
N ILE A 136 5.85 2.18 12.53
CA ILE A 136 5.33 3.55 12.70
C ILE A 136 4.13 3.80 11.78
N PHE A 137 4.14 3.23 10.58
CA PHE A 137 3.12 3.53 9.58
C PHE A 137 1.68 3.14 9.97
N PRO A 138 1.41 1.99 10.63
CA PRO A 138 0.06 1.64 11.08
C PRO A 138 -0.56 2.68 12.00
N ALA A 139 0.24 3.27 12.91
CA ALA A 139 -0.24 4.36 13.75
C ALA A 139 -0.61 5.61 12.93
N PHE A 140 0.08 5.88 11.82
CA PHE A 140 -0.29 6.97 10.92
C PHE A 140 -1.57 6.67 10.14
N GLU A 141 -1.82 5.41 9.75
CA GLU A 141 -3.08 5.01 9.12
C GLU A 141 -4.27 5.19 10.06
N GLU A 142 -4.13 4.84 11.34
CA GLU A 142 -5.23 5.04 12.29
C GLU A 142 -5.55 6.52 12.52
N VAL A 143 -4.56 7.40 12.48
CA VAL A 143 -4.74 8.86 12.55
C VAL A 143 -5.47 9.39 11.31
N VAL A 144 -5.21 8.83 10.13
CA VAL A 144 -5.96 9.16 8.90
C VAL A 144 -7.41 8.73 9.02
N ASN A 145 -7.65 7.57 9.64
CA ASN A 145 -8.98 7.03 9.85
C ASN A 145 -9.76 7.72 10.98
N ASP A 146 -9.18 8.77 11.59
CA ASP A 146 -9.69 9.45 12.80
C ASP A 146 -10.00 8.47 13.96
N SER A 147 -9.36 7.29 13.96
CA SER A 147 -9.57 6.21 14.93
C SER A 147 -8.70 6.35 16.18
N SER A 148 -7.57 7.06 16.09
CA SER A 148 -6.66 7.30 17.22
C SER A 148 -5.91 8.62 17.07
N ASN A 149 -5.51 9.19 18.21
CA ASN A 149 -4.78 10.45 18.28
C ASN A 149 -3.34 10.20 18.73
N LEU A 150 -2.38 10.80 18.01
CA LEU A 150 -0.97 10.77 18.40
C LEU A 150 -0.67 11.54 19.70
N GLU A 151 -1.65 12.25 20.27
CA GLU A 151 -1.51 13.01 21.53
C GLU A 151 -1.22 12.11 22.75
N GLU A 152 -1.62 10.83 22.72
CA GLU A 152 -1.31 9.89 23.81
C GLU A 152 0.18 9.49 23.83
N TYR A 153 0.80 9.51 22.66
CA TYR A 153 2.18 9.11 22.47
C TYR A 153 3.12 10.32 22.37
N LEU A 154 2.68 11.45 21.86
CA LEU A 154 3.56 12.58 21.54
C LEU A 154 3.14 13.85 22.24
N ASP A 155 4.10 14.77 22.42
CA ASP A 155 3.79 16.12 22.89
C ASP A 155 2.80 16.77 21.92
N LYS A 156 1.80 17.48 22.46
CA LYS A 156 0.70 18.07 21.66
C LYS A 156 1.18 18.83 20.42
N LYS A 157 2.22 19.67 20.56
CA LYS A 157 2.83 20.40 19.44
C LYS A 157 3.35 19.48 18.32
N THR A 158 3.95 18.34 18.68
CA THR A 158 4.51 17.38 17.73
C THR A 158 3.40 16.55 17.10
N ALA A 159 2.38 16.18 17.88
CA ALA A 159 1.21 15.44 17.40
C ALA A 159 0.41 16.24 16.36
N ASP A 160 0.17 17.53 16.61
CA ASP A 160 -0.56 18.41 15.68
C ASP A 160 0.16 18.52 14.34
N VAL A 161 1.46 18.82 14.38
CA VAL A 161 2.31 18.95 13.17
C VAL A 161 2.31 17.65 12.36
N ILE A 162 2.47 16.50 13.03
CA ILE A 162 2.51 15.21 12.34
C ILE A 162 1.12 14.87 11.76
N THR A 163 0.04 15.15 12.49
CA THR A 163 -1.34 14.93 12.01
C THR A 163 -1.63 15.72 10.74
N ASP A 164 -1.23 16.99 10.69
CA ASP A 164 -1.40 17.84 9.50
C ASP A 164 -0.59 17.31 8.29
N LEU A 165 0.63 16.82 8.55
CA LEU A 165 1.49 16.22 7.52
C LEU A 165 0.97 14.85 7.04
N ILE A 166 0.36 14.08 7.93
CA ILE A 166 -0.28 12.82 7.60
C ILE A 166 -1.50 13.06 6.71
N LYS A 167 -2.44 13.93 7.11
CA LYS A 167 -3.67 14.23 6.35
C LYS A 167 -3.38 14.82 4.97
N SER A 168 -2.28 15.54 4.81
CA SER A 168 -1.87 16.11 3.51
C SER A 168 -1.17 15.11 2.57
N ARG A 169 -0.59 14.02 3.10
CA ARG A 169 0.31 13.14 2.34
C ARG A 169 -0.20 11.72 2.17
N ILE A 170 -0.98 11.22 3.13
CA ILE A 170 -1.60 9.90 3.11
C ILE A 170 -3.05 10.12 2.67
N LYS A 171 -3.41 9.48 1.55
CA LYS A 171 -4.81 9.49 1.12
C LYS A 171 -5.64 8.66 2.10
N PRO A 172 -6.84 9.11 2.49
CA PRO A 172 -7.74 8.26 3.24
C PRO A 172 -8.02 6.96 2.47
N PRO A 173 -8.23 5.84 3.18
CA PRO A 173 -8.66 4.63 2.51
C PRO A 173 -9.97 4.89 1.78
N GLU A 174 -10.00 4.55 0.50
CA GLU A 174 -11.15 4.71 -0.36
C GLU A 174 -11.77 3.33 -0.61
N VAL A 175 -13.07 3.21 -0.44
CA VAL A 175 -13.88 2.07 -0.83
C VAL A 175 -14.42 2.32 -2.23
N HIS A 176 -14.21 1.35 -3.12
CA HIS A 176 -14.64 1.40 -4.49
C HIS A 176 -15.86 0.50 -4.67
N ILE A 177 -17.05 1.07 -4.88
CA ILE A 177 -18.21 0.28 -5.27
C ILE A 177 -18.38 0.39 -6.77
N THR A 178 -18.50 -0.76 -7.43
CA THR A 178 -18.69 -0.83 -8.88
C THR A 178 -20.03 -1.45 -9.24
N GLY A 179 -20.56 -1.03 -10.38
CA GLY A 179 -21.71 -1.66 -11.01
C GLY A 179 -21.86 -1.30 -12.46
N LYS A 180 -22.93 -1.80 -13.08
CA LYS A 180 -23.19 -1.67 -14.50
C LYS A 180 -24.62 -1.22 -14.72
N PHE A 181 -24.77 -0.18 -15.52
CA PHE A 181 -26.04 0.20 -16.12
C PHE A 181 -26.12 -0.37 -17.53
N THR A 182 -27.22 -1.03 -17.85
CA THR A 182 -27.56 -1.39 -19.23
C THR A 182 -28.74 -0.51 -19.64
N MET A 183 -28.50 0.41 -20.57
CA MET A 183 -29.48 1.37 -21.05
C MET A 183 -29.69 1.23 -22.56
N THR A 184 -30.95 1.15 -22.98
CA THR A 184 -31.34 1.10 -24.40
C THR A 184 -32.47 2.09 -24.65
N SER A 185 -32.34 2.92 -25.68
CA SER A 185 -33.38 3.83 -26.14
C SER A 185 -33.59 3.66 -27.63
N TYR A 186 -34.86 3.67 -28.05
CA TYR A 186 -35.30 3.59 -29.45
C TYR A 186 -35.78 4.94 -29.99
N ALA A 187 -35.71 6.00 -29.19
CA ALA A 187 -36.10 7.35 -29.59
C ALA A 187 -35.04 8.02 -30.48
N SER A 188 -35.47 8.98 -31.31
CA SER A 188 -34.59 9.75 -32.20
C SER A 188 -33.52 10.55 -31.46
N ASP A 189 -33.78 10.93 -30.21
CA ASP A 189 -32.91 11.65 -29.28
C ASP A 189 -32.37 10.75 -28.15
N GLY A 190 -32.45 9.42 -28.31
CA GLY A 190 -32.15 8.46 -27.25
C GLY A 190 -30.74 8.55 -26.67
N ALA A 191 -29.74 8.92 -27.48
CA ALA A 191 -28.37 9.12 -27.01
C ALA A 191 -28.23 10.34 -26.08
N GLU A 192 -28.94 11.44 -26.36
CA GLU A 192 -28.94 12.64 -25.51
C GLU A 192 -29.70 12.38 -24.21
N GLN A 193 -30.81 11.65 -24.28
CA GLN A 193 -31.58 11.24 -23.10
C GLN A 193 -30.76 10.36 -22.16
N ILE A 194 -30.00 9.39 -22.69
CA ILE A 194 -29.12 8.54 -21.88
C ILE A 194 -28.00 9.39 -21.24
N LYS A 195 -27.42 10.33 -21.98
CA LYS A 195 -26.39 11.22 -21.45
C LYS A 195 -26.91 12.10 -20.31
N ASN A 196 -28.11 12.66 -20.46
CA ASN A 196 -28.76 13.47 -19.43
C ASN A 196 -29.15 12.64 -18.21
N ALA A 197 -29.62 11.41 -18.41
CA ALA A 197 -29.91 10.48 -17.31
C ALA A 197 -28.66 10.19 -16.48
N LEU A 198 -27.54 9.87 -17.13
CA LEU A 198 -26.27 9.59 -16.45
C LEU A 198 -25.65 10.83 -15.81
N ALA A 199 -25.98 12.04 -16.28
CA ALA A 199 -25.51 13.29 -15.68
C ALA A 199 -26.13 13.59 -14.31
N GLU A 200 -27.26 12.96 -13.97
CA GLU A 200 -27.88 13.07 -12.63
C GLU A 200 -27.07 12.33 -11.55
N ALA A 201 -26.23 11.36 -11.94
CA ALA A 201 -25.33 10.66 -11.03
C ALA A 201 -24.12 11.55 -10.66
N LYS A 202 -24.23 12.23 -9.51
CA LYS A 202 -23.15 13.07 -8.97
C LYS A 202 -22.08 12.23 -8.28
N ASN A 203 -20.83 12.68 -8.33
CA ASN A 203 -19.66 12.04 -7.68
C ASN A 203 -19.41 10.59 -8.12
N THR A 204 -19.69 10.27 -9.39
CA THR A 204 -19.47 8.92 -9.95
C THR A 204 -18.59 8.97 -11.19
N ASP A 205 -17.67 8.02 -11.33
CA ASP A 205 -16.91 7.82 -12.57
C ASP A 205 -17.69 6.85 -13.46
N ILE A 206 -18.19 7.36 -14.60
CA ILE A 206 -19.01 6.58 -15.54
C ILE A 206 -18.23 6.38 -16.84
N LYS A 207 -18.04 5.12 -17.23
CA LYS A 207 -17.35 4.73 -18.46
C LYS A 207 -18.26 3.92 -19.37
N TYR A 208 -18.32 4.27 -20.65
CA TYR A 208 -19.03 3.47 -21.63
C TYR A 208 -18.22 2.22 -21.98
N LEU A 209 -18.80 1.04 -21.78
CA LEU A 209 -18.17 -0.25 -22.09
C LEU A 209 -18.57 -0.77 -23.48
N GLY A 210 -19.73 -0.38 -24.00
CA GLY A 210 -20.27 -0.85 -25.28
C GLY A 210 -21.68 -1.44 -25.17
N ALA A 211 -22.39 -1.55 -26.29
CA ALA A 211 -23.72 -2.15 -26.39
C ALA A 211 -24.73 -1.62 -25.35
N GLY A 212 -24.74 -0.30 -25.13
CA GLY A 212 -25.62 0.31 -24.12
C GLY A 212 -25.22 0.02 -22.67
N THR A 213 -24.05 -0.58 -22.43
CA THR A 213 -23.54 -0.87 -21.09
C THR A 213 -22.60 0.24 -20.63
N TYR A 214 -22.83 0.74 -19.43
CA TYR A 214 -22.06 1.77 -18.75
C TYR A 214 -21.56 1.23 -17.41
N HIS A 215 -20.26 1.31 -17.20
CA HIS A 215 -19.65 1.04 -15.91
C HIS A 215 -19.79 2.27 -15.03
N LEU A 216 -20.27 2.08 -13.80
CA LEU A 216 -20.30 3.12 -12.78
C LEU A 216 -19.39 2.69 -11.63
N GLN A 217 -18.53 3.62 -11.22
CA GLN A 217 -17.64 3.46 -10.09
C GLN A 217 -17.85 4.63 -9.12
N ILE A 218 -18.08 4.30 -7.86
CA ILE A 218 -18.18 5.25 -6.74
C ILE A 218 -16.98 5.03 -5.83
N ILE A 219 -16.35 6.13 -5.44
CA ILE A 219 -15.23 6.18 -4.53
C ILE A 219 -15.71 6.95 -3.29
N ALA A 220 -15.64 6.34 -2.11
CA ALA A 220 -16.00 7.00 -0.86
C ALA A 220 -15.10 6.51 0.28
N GLU A 221 -15.10 7.19 1.42
CA GLU A 221 -14.22 6.88 2.56
C GLU A 221 -14.65 5.62 3.32
N ASP A 222 -15.94 5.31 3.34
CA ASP A 222 -16.49 4.15 4.04
C ASP A 222 -17.62 3.46 3.24
N TYR A 223 -17.88 2.19 3.57
CA TYR A 223 -18.95 1.43 2.91
C TYR A 223 -20.34 2.05 3.11
N LYS A 224 -20.60 2.68 4.26
CA LYS A 224 -21.91 3.29 4.55
C LYS A 224 -22.17 4.52 3.69
N THR A 225 -21.19 5.42 3.57
CA THR A 225 -21.30 6.58 2.67
C THR A 225 -21.28 6.14 1.22
N ALA A 226 -20.47 5.14 0.85
CA ALA A 226 -20.48 4.58 -0.49
C ALA A 226 -21.87 4.03 -0.89
N GLU A 227 -22.55 3.30 0.00
CA GLU A 227 -23.91 2.80 -0.27
C GLU A 227 -24.95 3.93 -0.35
N LYS A 228 -24.81 4.95 0.49
CA LYS A 228 -25.68 6.13 0.43
C LYS A 228 -25.50 6.87 -0.90
N LEU A 229 -24.26 7.15 -1.30
CA LEU A 229 -23.94 7.77 -2.58
C LEU A 229 -24.40 6.93 -3.77
N LEU A 230 -24.33 5.60 -3.66
CA LEU A 230 -24.83 4.70 -4.69
C LEU A 230 -26.33 4.81 -4.86
N LYS A 231 -27.11 4.84 -3.77
CA LYS A 231 -28.56 5.04 -3.85
C LYS A 231 -28.89 6.41 -4.43
N GLU A 232 -28.23 7.45 -3.95
CA GLU A 232 -28.40 8.83 -4.45
C GLU A 232 -28.01 8.97 -5.94
N ALA A 233 -27.09 8.16 -6.45
CA ALA A 233 -26.71 8.16 -7.86
C ALA A 233 -27.63 7.30 -8.74
N VAL A 234 -28.09 6.14 -8.25
CA VAL A 234 -28.86 5.18 -9.06
C VAL A 234 -30.35 5.55 -9.15
N GLU A 235 -30.97 6.00 -8.06
CA GLU A 235 -32.40 6.31 -8.03
C GLU A 235 -32.80 7.43 -9.03
N PRO A 236 -32.08 8.55 -9.14
CA PRO A 236 -32.41 9.59 -10.12
C PRO A 236 -32.23 9.14 -11.56
N VAL A 237 -31.21 8.32 -11.85
CA VAL A 237 -30.93 7.79 -13.20
C VAL A 237 -32.09 6.90 -13.66
N LEU A 238 -32.58 6.01 -12.79
CA LEU A 238 -33.72 5.15 -13.09
C LEU A 238 -35.01 5.96 -13.26
N ALA A 239 -35.27 6.93 -12.39
CA ALA A 239 -36.46 7.79 -12.49
C ALA A 239 -36.45 8.64 -13.78
N TYR A 240 -35.29 9.15 -14.19
CA TYR A 240 -35.15 9.89 -15.44
C TYR A 240 -35.36 8.98 -16.66
N ALA A 241 -34.84 7.75 -16.61
CA ALA A 241 -34.97 6.76 -17.68
C ALA A 241 -36.43 6.33 -17.90
N GLU A 242 -37.18 6.06 -16.82
CA GLU A 242 -38.61 5.72 -16.89
C GLU A 242 -39.43 6.85 -17.51
N LYS A 243 -39.16 8.10 -17.12
CA LYS A 243 -39.86 9.29 -17.63
C LYS A 243 -39.69 9.50 -19.14
N HIS A 244 -38.56 9.06 -19.71
CA HIS A 244 -38.21 9.25 -21.12
C HIS A 244 -38.28 7.95 -21.94
N GLN A 245 -38.93 6.89 -21.43
CA GLN A 245 -39.08 5.59 -22.11
C GLN A 245 -37.73 4.90 -22.46
N VAL A 246 -36.68 5.19 -21.68
CA VAL A 246 -35.39 4.50 -21.81
C VAL A 246 -35.42 3.24 -20.96
N GLN A 247 -35.14 2.08 -21.57
CA GLN A 247 -35.02 0.83 -20.83
C GLN A 247 -33.68 0.84 -20.09
N ALA A 248 -33.72 1.01 -18.77
CA ALA A 248 -32.53 1.00 -17.91
C ALA A 248 -32.61 -0.16 -16.91
N SER A 249 -31.50 -0.88 -16.75
CA SER A 249 -31.33 -1.87 -15.68
C SER A 249 -29.99 -1.65 -14.98
N TRP A 250 -30.00 -1.81 -13.66
CA TRP A 250 -28.82 -1.70 -12.81
C TRP A 250 -28.43 -3.07 -12.28
N GLN A 251 -27.15 -3.40 -12.39
CA GLN A 251 -26.56 -4.59 -11.78
C GLN A 251 -25.33 -4.18 -10.98
N ARG A 252 -25.35 -4.46 -9.67
CA ARG A 252 -24.15 -4.34 -8.83
C ARG A 252 -23.15 -5.40 -9.26
N ALA A 253 -21.88 -5.02 -9.41
CA ALA A 253 -20.84 -6.01 -9.57
C ALA A 253 -20.62 -6.63 -8.17
N GLU A 254 -20.92 -7.92 -8.02
CA GLU A 254 -20.42 -8.69 -6.88
C GLU A 254 -18.91 -8.88 -7.12
N GLU A 255 -18.09 -8.42 -6.16
CA GLU A 255 -16.65 -8.73 -6.09
C GLU A 255 -16.42 -10.19 -5.72
#